data_AF-A0A3Q7NKM9-F1
#
_entry.id   AF-A0A3Q7NKM9-F1
#
_cell.length_a   1.000
_cell.length_b   1.000
_cell.length_c   1.000
_cell.angle_alpha   90.00
_cell.angle_beta   90.00
_cell.angle_gamma   90.00
#
_symmetry.space_group_name_H-M   'P 1'
#
loop_
_entity.id
_entity.type
_entity.pdbx_description
1 polymer ?
#
loop_
_entity_poly.entity_id
_entity_poly.type
_entity_poly.pdbx_seq_one_letter_code
_entity_poly.pdbx_strand_id
1 'polypeptide(L)'
;MKRDRVSIRDNQSHLLFTVTMEDVRRDDTDTYWCGISRHGPDLGISIKVTIDPVGMILSTWVSPLSRTTTSGRAGAPSDSYIRHHYILLVFLKVPILLALVGAVLWLKGPQQRPSIYMNLSSDLVRDTAP
;
A
#
# COMPACT_ATOMS: atom_id res chain seq x y z
N MET A 1 -17.38 -20.63 -4.28
CA MET A 1 -17.60 -19.61 -5.34
C MET A 1 -16.79 -20.01 -6.57
N LYS A 2 -17.32 -19.87 -7.78
CA LYS A 2 -16.58 -20.07 -9.04
C LYS A 2 -16.69 -18.81 -9.90
N ARG A 3 -15.58 -18.38 -10.50
CA ARG A 3 -15.51 -17.34 -11.52
C ARG A 3 -14.60 -17.86 -12.62
N ASP A 4 -15.11 -17.90 -13.84
CA ASP A 4 -14.39 -18.45 -15.01
C ASP A 4 -13.83 -19.85 -14.72
N ARG A 5 -12.50 -19.98 -14.87
CA ARG A 5 -11.72 -21.20 -14.65
C ARG A 5 -11.25 -21.38 -13.22
N VAL A 6 -11.57 -20.46 -12.31
CA VAL A 6 -11.09 -20.49 -10.92
C VAL A 6 -12.25 -20.65 -9.94
N SER A 7 -12.11 -21.58 -9.00
CA SER A 7 -13.06 -21.75 -7.91
C SER A 7 -12.37 -21.75 -6.56
N ILE A 8 -13.11 -21.29 -5.55
CA ILE A 8 -12.69 -21.27 -4.14
C ILE A 8 -13.75 -21.99 -3.32
N ARG A 9 -13.30 -22.94 -2.50
CA ARG A 9 -14.11 -23.68 -1.52
C ARG A 9 -13.54 -23.42 -0.14
N ASP A 10 -14.35 -22.91 0.77
CA ASP A 10 -13.96 -22.68 2.16
C ASP A 10 -14.50 -23.81 3.04
N ASN A 11 -13.60 -24.49 3.76
CA ASN A 11 -13.93 -25.50 4.76
C ASN A 11 -13.49 -25.00 6.13
N GLN A 12 -14.41 -24.31 6.80
CA GLN A 12 -14.18 -23.68 8.09
C GLN A 12 -13.96 -24.70 9.21
N SER A 13 -14.54 -25.89 9.13
CA SER A 13 -14.34 -26.95 10.12
C SER A 13 -12.88 -27.44 10.18
N HIS A 14 -12.15 -27.34 9.06
CA HIS A 14 -10.74 -27.69 8.96
C HIS A 14 -9.83 -26.46 8.81
N LEU A 15 -10.38 -25.25 8.91
CA LEU A 15 -9.67 -23.99 8.70
C LEU A 15 -8.86 -23.96 7.38
N LEU A 16 -9.45 -24.54 6.33
CA LEU A 16 -8.80 -24.75 5.04
C LEU A 16 -9.72 -24.24 3.94
N PHE A 17 -9.20 -23.33 3.11
CA PHE A 17 -9.82 -23.02 1.83
C PHE A 17 -8.98 -23.58 0.69
N THR A 18 -9.66 -24.17 -0.29
CA THR A 18 -9.07 -24.73 -1.49
C THR A 18 -9.37 -23.84 -2.67
N VAL A 19 -8.32 -23.47 -3.40
CA VAL A 19 -8.44 -22.81 -4.71
C VAL A 19 -8.19 -23.87 -5.77
N THR A 20 -9.07 -23.94 -6.77
CA THR A 20 -8.97 -24.86 -7.90
C THR A 20 -9.00 -24.07 -9.20
N MET A 21 -7.97 -24.27 -10.02
CA MET A 21 -7.86 -23.70 -11.36
C MET A 21 -8.01 -24.81 -12.40
N GLU A 22 -8.98 -24.65 -13.29
CA GLU A 22 -9.33 -25.60 -14.35
C GLU A 22 -8.80 -25.11 -15.70
N ASP A 23 -8.68 -26.01 -16.67
CA ASP A 23 -8.21 -25.72 -18.04
C ASP A 23 -6.94 -24.85 -18.08
N VAL A 24 -5.95 -25.20 -17.25
CA VAL A 24 -4.69 -24.45 -17.12
C VAL A 24 -3.94 -24.39 -18.45
N ARG A 25 -3.35 -23.24 -18.73
CA ARG A 25 -2.61 -22.93 -19.95
C ARG A 25 -1.19 -22.49 -19.59
N ARG A 26 -0.28 -22.54 -20.55
CA ARG A 26 1.10 -22.11 -20.35
C ARG A 26 1.19 -20.66 -19.82
N ASP A 27 0.32 -19.80 -20.36
CA ASP A 27 0.23 -18.38 -19.99
C ASP A 27 -0.31 -18.14 -18.58
N ASP A 28 -0.83 -19.17 -17.92
CA ASP A 28 -1.21 -19.10 -16.50
C ASP A 28 0.00 -19.24 -15.56
N THR A 29 1.20 -19.44 -16.10
CA THR A 29 2.46 -19.48 -15.34
C THR A 29 2.76 -18.10 -14.78
N ASP A 30 2.58 -17.94 -13.48
CA ASP A 30 2.86 -16.69 -12.77
C ASP A 30 3.03 -16.94 -11.26
N THR A 31 3.25 -15.86 -10.51
CA THR A 31 3.23 -15.81 -9.06
C THR A 31 1.82 -15.49 -8.57
N TYR A 32 1.20 -16.45 -7.89
CA TYR A 32 -0.11 -16.31 -7.28
C TYR A 32 0.02 -15.93 -5.81
N TRP A 33 -1.04 -15.36 -5.23
CA TRP A 33 -1.11 -15.03 -3.82
C TRP A 33 -2.21 -15.82 -3.13
N CYS A 34 -1.82 -16.62 -2.15
CA CYS A 34 -2.76 -17.19 -1.19
C CYS A 34 -2.91 -16.19 -0.05
N GLY A 35 -4.05 -15.50 0.02
CA GLY A 35 -4.26 -14.40 0.96
C GLY A 35 -5.60 -14.44 1.66
N ILE A 36 -5.63 -13.88 2.86
CA ILE A 36 -6.84 -13.71 3.67
C ILE A 36 -7.05 -12.20 3.84
N SER A 37 -8.19 -11.72 3.34
CA SER A 37 -8.55 -10.31 3.45
C SER A 37 -9.04 -9.98 4.87
N ARG A 38 -8.60 -8.84 5.42
CA ARG A 38 -9.01 -8.37 6.74
C ARG A 38 -8.97 -6.84 6.83
N HIS A 39 -9.51 -6.30 7.92
CA HIS A 39 -9.32 -4.88 8.22
C HIS A 39 -7.83 -4.63 8.54
N GLY A 40 -7.20 -3.76 7.75
CA GLY A 40 -5.76 -3.48 7.83
C GLY A 40 -4.96 -4.22 6.76
N PRO A 41 -3.64 -4.45 6.96
CA PRO A 41 -2.81 -5.14 5.97
C PRO A 41 -3.23 -6.61 5.81
N ASP A 42 -3.54 -7.00 4.58
CA ASP A 42 -3.84 -8.39 4.22
C ASP A 42 -2.64 -9.31 4.52
N LEU A 43 -2.93 -10.53 4.98
CA LEU A 43 -1.93 -11.59 5.03
C LEU A 43 -1.96 -12.35 3.73
N GLY A 44 -0.79 -12.68 3.22
CA GLY A 44 -0.69 -13.66 2.16
C GLY A 44 0.71 -14.20 1.98
N ILE A 45 0.78 -15.31 1.27
CA ILE A 45 2.01 -15.93 0.81
C ILE A 45 1.98 -16.01 -0.72
N SER A 46 3.11 -15.67 -1.34
CA SER A 46 3.31 -15.81 -2.78
C SER A 46 3.67 -17.26 -3.12
N ILE A 47 3.03 -17.81 -4.14
CA ILE A 47 3.23 -19.17 -4.64
C ILE A 47 3.58 -19.06 -6.12
N LYS A 48 4.76 -19.53 -6.52
CA LYS A 48 5.14 -19.60 -7.93
C LYS A 48 4.52 -20.84 -8.56
N VAL A 49 3.66 -20.65 -9.56
CA VAL A 49 3.03 -21.72 -10.33
C VAL A 49 3.68 -21.78 -11.70
N THR A 50 4.09 -22.97 -12.14
CA THR A 50 4.68 -23.19 -13.47
C THR A 50 3.90 -24.28 -14.18
N ILE A 51 3.43 -24.00 -15.39
CA ILE A 51 2.64 -24.93 -16.21
C ILE A 51 3.53 -25.46 -17.33
N ASP A 52 3.94 -26.72 -17.18
CA ASP A 52 4.72 -27.41 -18.19
C ASP A 52 3.84 -28.38 -19.01
N PRO A 53 3.86 -28.29 -20.35
CA PRO A 53 3.14 -29.22 -21.21
C PRO A 53 3.70 -30.63 -21.09
N VAL A 54 2.80 -31.60 -20.97
CA VAL A 54 3.10 -33.04 -21.05
C VAL A 54 3.48 -33.37 -22.51
N GLY A 55 4.77 -33.24 -22.80
CA GLY A 55 5.35 -33.46 -24.14
C GLY A 55 6.78 -32.96 -24.27
N MET A 56 7.22 -32.02 -23.42
CA MET A 56 8.61 -31.55 -23.42
C MET A 56 9.61 -32.56 -22.84
N ILE A 57 9.18 -33.57 -22.09
CA ILE A 57 10.09 -34.59 -21.54
C ILE A 57 10.74 -35.50 -22.60
N LEU A 58 10.17 -35.61 -23.81
CA LEU A 58 10.76 -36.44 -24.88
C LEU A 58 11.73 -35.66 -25.79
N SER A 59 11.59 -34.34 -25.93
CA SER A 59 12.44 -33.54 -26.83
C SER A 59 13.77 -33.08 -26.20
N THR A 60 13.85 -33.06 -24.86
CA THR A 60 15.02 -32.53 -24.13
C THR A 60 16.31 -33.35 -24.35
N TRP A 61 16.21 -34.62 -24.78
CA TRP A 61 17.39 -35.47 -25.02
C TRP A 61 17.94 -35.44 -26.45
N VAL A 62 17.23 -34.81 -27.40
CA VAL A 62 17.58 -34.81 -28.82
C VAL A 62 17.58 -33.39 -29.36
N SER A 63 18.56 -32.59 -28.93
CA SER A 63 19.45 -31.80 -29.82
C SER A 63 20.12 -30.65 -29.06
N PRO A 64 21.44 -30.46 -29.21
CA PRO A 64 22.18 -29.37 -28.57
C PRO A 64 22.13 -28.08 -29.39
N LEU A 65 22.14 -26.95 -28.67
CA LEU A 65 22.70 -25.65 -29.07
C LEU A 65 22.32 -25.08 -30.45
N SER A 66 21.42 -24.09 -30.48
CA SER A 66 21.54 -22.91 -31.35
C SER A 66 20.78 -21.70 -30.80
N ARG A 67 21.58 -20.69 -30.38
CA ARG A 67 21.52 -19.23 -30.70
C ARG A 67 20.17 -18.51 -30.78
N THR A 68 19.97 -17.23 -30.45
CA THR A 68 20.65 -16.10 -29.78
C THR A 68 19.64 -14.93 -29.90
N THR A 69 19.64 -13.97 -28.95
CA THR A 69 19.00 -12.61 -28.98
C THR A 69 17.46 -12.55 -29.04
N THR A 70 16.76 -11.81 -28.16
CA THR A 70 16.83 -10.35 -28.05
C THR A 70 16.27 -9.87 -26.70
N SER A 71 16.93 -8.86 -26.15
CA SER A 71 16.57 -8.06 -24.97
C SER A 71 15.11 -7.60 -24.95
N GLY A 72 14.44 -7.82 -23.82
CA GLY A 72 13.19 -7.17 -23.43
C GLY A 72 13.20 -6.90 -21.93
N ARG A 73 14.03 -5.95 -21.48
CA ARG A 73 13.84 -5.29 -20.18
C ARG A 73 12.45 -4.67 -20.16
N ALA A 74 11.55 -5.24 -19.36
CA ALA A 74 10.42 -4.51 -18.79
C ALA A 74 10.46 -4.80 -17.30
N GLY A 75 11.17 -3.94 -16.57
CA GLY A 75 11.19 -4.00 -15.12
C GLY A 75 9.77 -3.82 -14.62
N ALA A 76 9.23 -4.86 -13.99
CA ALA A 76 8.10 -4.66 -13.08
C ALA A 76 8.53 -3.57 -12.08
N PRO A 77 7.76 -2.48 -11.90
CA PRO A 77 8.03 -1.61 -10.78
C PRO A 77 7.85 -2.46 -9.54
N SER A 78 8.96 -2.73 -8.86
CA SER A 78 9.01 -3.46 -7.60
C SER A 78 7.90 -2.94 -6.72
N ASP A 79 7.07 -3.81 -6.14
CA ASP A 79 6.03 -3.44 -5.16
C ASP A 79 6.57 -2.47 -4.07
N SER A 80 7.87 -2.60 -3.78
CA SER A 80 8.68 -1.64 -3.00
C SER A 80 8.63 -0.19 -3.52
N TYR A 81 8.76 0.07 -4.82
CA TYR A 81 8.73 1.42 -5.40
C TYR A 81 7.36 2.09 -5.21
N ILE A 82 6.28 1.36 -5.46
CA ILE A 82 4.91 1.86 -5.28
C ILE A 82 4.68 2.19 -3.80
N ARG A 83 5.03 1.27 -2.91
CA ARG A 83 4.93 1.47 -1.45
C ARG A 83 5.77 2.66 -0.97
N HIS A 84 7.02 2.79 -1.44
CA HIS A 84 7.88 3.93 -1.08
C HIS A 84 7.33 5.25 -1.63
N HIS A 85 6.79 5.26 -2.85
CA HIS A 85 6.15 6.44 -3.43
C HIS A 85 4.94 6.89 -2.60
N TYR A 86 4.08 5.96 -2.16
CA TYR A 86 2.96 6.29 -1.29
C TYR A 86 3.41 6.81 0.08
N ILE A 87 4.44 6.22 0.68
CA ILE A 87 5.01 6.69 1.96
C ILE A 87 5.53 8.12 1.81
N LEU A 88 6.31 8.41 0.77
CA LEU A 88 6.83 9.75 0.49
C LEU A 88 5.71 10.77 0.23
N LEU A 89 4.66 10.39 -0.49
CA LEU A 89 3.49 11.27 -0.73
C LEU A 89 2.78 11.64 0.57
N VAL A 90 2.65 10.69 1.50
CA VAL A 90 2.08 10.96 2.83
C VAL A 90 3.00 11.87 3.64
N PHE A 91 4.30 11.57 3.69
CA PHE A 91 5.30 12.41 4.39
C PHE A 91 5.44 13.81 3.80
N LEU A 92 5.15 14.01 2.51
CA LEU A 92 5.16 15.32 1.88
C LEU A 92 3.85 16.08 2.15
N LYS A 93 2.69 15.42 1.97
CA LYS A 93 1.38 16.08 2.10
C LYS A 93 1.03 16.44 3.54
N VAL A 94 1.33 15.58 4.52
CA VAL A 94 0.98 15.82 5.94
C VAL A 94 1.62 17.10 6.50
N PRO A 95 2.95 17.34 6.40
CA PRO A 95 3.54 18.58 6.90
C PRO A 95 3.08 19.83 6.15
N ILE A 96 2.80 19.72 4.84
CA ILE A 96 2.22 20.83 4.07
C ILE A 96 0.83 21.18 4.62
N LEU A 97 -0.03 20.18 4.85
CA LEU A 97 -1.36 20.40 5.44
C LEU A 97 -1.26 20.98 6.85
N LEU A 98 -0.35 20.48 7.68
CA LEU A 98 -0.12 21.03 9.03
C LEU A 98 0.38 22.48 8.99
N ALA A 99 1.27 22.81 8.06
CA ALA A 99 1.76 24.17 7.87
C ALA A 99 0.65 25.11 7.39
N LEU A 100 -0.23 24.65 6.47
CA LEU A 100 -1.39 25.42 6.01
C LEU A 100 -2.40 25.64 7.14
N VAL A 101 -2.70 24.62 7.93
CA VAL A 101 -3.56 24.76 9.12
C VAL A 101 -2.92 25.72 10.14
N GLY A 102 -1.62 25.60 10.38
CA GLY A 102 -0.87 26.53 11.23
C GLY A 102 -0.93 27.97 10.72
N ALA A 103 -0.74 28.18 9.42
CA ALA A 103 -0.84 29.49 8.78
C ALA A 103 -2.26 30.05 8.88
N VAL A 104 -3.29 29.24 8.66
CA VAL A 104 -4.70 29.64 8.81
C VAL A 104 -5.00 30.01 10.27
N LEU A 105 -4.50 29.26 11.25
CA LEU A 105 -4.66 29.57 12.67
C LEU A 105 -3.87 30.80 13.09
N TRP A 106 -2.70 31.05 12.50
CA TRP A 106 -1.92 32.27 12.71
C TRP A 106 -2.60 33.51 12.11
N LEU A 107 -3.13 33.40 10.90
CA LEU A 107 -3.92 34.46 10.26
C LEU A 107 -5.23 34.69 11.00
N LYS A 108 -5.79 33.62 11.58
CA LYS A 108 -6.89 33.66 12.54
C LYS A 108 -6.36 33.80 13.97
N GLY A 109 -5.33 34.64 14.13
CA GLY A 109 -4.80 35.07 15.42
C GLY A 109 -5.91 35.60 16.33
N PRO A 110 -5.63 35.69 17.64
CA PRO A 110 -6.64 35.89 18.67
C PRO A 110 -7.44 37.14 18.33
N GLN A 111 -8.76 37.01 18.19
CA GLN A 111 -9.67 38.13 18.35
C GLN A 111 -9.26 38.82 19.65
N GLN A 112 -8.60 39.97 19.52
CA GLN A 112 -8.17 40.80 20.62
C GLN A 112 -9.42 41.09 21.46
N ARG A 113 -9.54 40.43 22.61
CA ARG A 113 -10.10 41.13 23.77
C ARG A 113 -9.00 42.08 24.24
N PRO A 114 -9.17 43.41 24.15
CA PRO A 114 -8.19 44.32 24.68
C PRO A 114 -8.02 44.06 26.17
N SER A 115 -6.77 44.09 26.60
CA SER A 115 -6.34 44.12 28.00
C SER A 115 -6.98 45.33 28.72
N ILE A 116 -8.16 45.14 29.33
CA ILE A 116 -8.80 46.15 30.18
C ILE A 116 -8.51 45.87 31.68
N TYR A 117 -8.10 44.66 32.05
CA TYR A 117 -7.96 44.28 33.47
C TYR A 117 -6.57 44.56 34.09
N MET A 118 -5.53 44.84 33.29
CA MET A 118 -4.18 45.10 33.82
C MET A 118 -3.82 46.58 33.95
N ASN A 119 -4.57 47.49 33.33
CA ASN A 119 -4.34 48.94 33.48
C ASN A 119 -5.15 49.57 34.63
N LEU A 120 -6.32 49.01 34.97
CA LEU A 120 -7.13 49.56 36.07
C LEU A 120 -6.47 49.30 37.44
N SER A 121 -5.73 48.20 37.58
CA SER A 121 -4.99 47.88 38.81
C SER A 121 -3.75 48.76 39.00
N SER A 122 -3.16 49.30 37.94
CA SER A 122 -2.00 50.20 38.04
C SER A 122 -2.40 51.64 38.31
N ASP A 123 -3.56 52.09 37.82
CA ASP A 123 -4.06 53.45 38.06
C ASP A 123 -4.69 53.57 39.48
N LEU A 124 -5.38 52.54 39.97
CA LEU A 124 -5.96 52.56 41.32
C LEU A 124 -4.90 52.46 42.44
N VAL A 125 -3.70 51.94 42.14
CA VAL A 125 -2.58 51.85 43.09
C VAL A 125 -1.77 53.15 43.18
N ARG A 126 -1.90 54.06 42.19
CA ARG A 126 -1.17 55.33 42.18
C ARG A 126 -1.89 56.46 42.92
N ASP A 127 -3.21 56.36 43.07
CA ASP A 127 -4.05 57.34 43.78
C ASP A 127 -4.16 57.10 45.29
N THR A 128 -3.36 56.19 45.86
CA THR A 128 -3.34 55.96 47.32
C THR A 128 -1.91 55.74 47.82
N ALA A 129 -1.12 56.81 47.80
CA ALA A 129 0.03 56.96 48.69
C ALA A 129 0.01 58.39 49.25
N PRO A 130 0.30 58.56 50.56
CA PRO A 130 -0.17 59.67 51.39
C PRO A 130 0.43 61.04 51.06
#